data_AF-A0AAJ6QXM6-F1
#
_entry.id   AF-A0AAJ6QXM6-F1
#
_cell.length_a   1.000
_cell.length_b   1.000
_cell.length_c   1.000
_cell.angle_alpha   90.00
_cell.angle_beta   90.00
_cell.angle_gamma   90.00
#
_symmetry.space_group_name_H-M   'P 1'
#
loop_
_entity.id
_entity.type
_entity.pdbx_description
1 polymer ?
#
loop_
_entity_poly.entity_id
_entity_poly.type
_entity_poly.pdbx_seq_one_letter_code
_entity_poly.pdbx_strand_id
1 'polypeptide(L)'
;MSGVKLADLCADCCAADPGWASLSLGVLLCSRCALVHLELGRHFPQIVCLDKKLPPRQRELLEVLSTRNINSVWEHYLLDSNYTGGCRKPSPHDQNRHPTRSAFIEAKYIMLNFMERLPHDATELQTNLRLMNTVRSNDVEESLKLILQGADVRFVHPETQSTSLHNAVLAEQPLQVELLLIHGADPRNQDGNGYTALDVAKAAGRSDLVAQMSSALNQVADRLQAFAASSEINQNAPTLNLSDDVLAELCRDLYDEVERRDLLKQMGCDDVPFLPVNKAFSSVRNQSRQKLARLSKQELATLITFCVGQETAKSRVTHEDDDDDEPLYDSVCGDDDVISQAPAELLVESPAQAAPLPPPPLPPVTAPVQALPPPPPPTSPPPLQPPGFYPNLLIKTEEITKHTHNLLLAAQSQNDNCYLSICKQIRGSVIEMSYLLPQSYPDVSCKTALQELLNSANHLVESCEQLLGTDKAENAKSIIKYAYNVARGVKTFVTSFPHVRNSQLTAQLSA
;
A
#
# COMPACT_ATOMS: atom_id res chain seq x y z
N MET A 1 -16.68 -33.14 13.52
CA MET A 1 -15.51 -33.51 12.72
C MET A 1 -15.74 -33.01 11.30
N SER A 2 -15.20 -31.84 10.95
CA SER A 2 -15.27 -31.30 9.59
C SER A 2 -13.87 -30.81 9.22
N GLY A 3 -12.99 -31.78 8.95
CA GLY A 3 -11.66 -31.53 8.45
C GLY A 3 -11.72 -31.24 6.96
N VAL A 4 -11.75 -29.96 6.60
CA VAL A 4 -11.25 -29.54 5.29
C VAL A 4 -9.72 -29.52 5.44
N LYS A 5 -9.03 -30.45 4.80
CA LYS A 5 -7.58 -30.39 4.68
C LYS A 5 -7.25 -29.28 3.69
N LEU A 6 -6.91 -28.07 4.17
CA LEU A 6 -5.95 -27.26 3.42
C LEU A 6 -4.60 -27.96 3.56
N ALA A 7 -4.34 -28.91 2.67
CA ALA A 7 -3.00 -29.40 2.48
C ALA A 7 -2.32 -28.40 1.57
N ASP A 8 -1.64 -27.39 2.10
CA ASP A 8 -0.77 -26.55 1.27
C ASP A 8 0.41 -26.08 2.10
N LEU A 9 1.60 -26.37 1.60
CA LEU A 9 2.85 -26.15 2.30
C LEU A 9 3.07 -24.64 2.52
N CYS A 10 3.84 -24.29 3.56
CA CYS A 10 4.34 -22.94 3.74
C CYS A 10 5.00 -22.45 2.45
N ALA A 11 4.54 -21.33 1.92
CA ALA A 11 4.98 -20.79 0.63
C ALA A 11 6.47 -20.50 0.58
N ASP A 12 7.12 -20.29 1.72
CA ASP A 12 8.53 -19.84 1.78
C ASP A 12 9.53 -20.94 2.09
N CYS A 13 9.14 -21.97 2.84
CA CYS A 13 10.06 -23.04 3.24
C CYS A 13 9.50 -24.45 3.03
N CYS A 14 8.31 -24.58 2.45
CA CYS A 14 7.64 -25.84 2.19
C CYS A 14 7.35 -26.68 3.45
N ALA A 15 7.29 -26.05 4.64
CA ALA A 15 6.87 -26.73 5.86
C ALA A 15 5.39 -27.14 5.77
N ALA A 16 5.04 -28.33 6.25
CA ALA A 16 3.65 -28.79 6.28
C ALA A 16 2.80 -28.00 7.28
N ASP A 17 1.48 -28.05 7.08
CA ASP A 17 0.44 -27.52 7.98
C ASP A 17 0.69 -26.07 8.44
N PRO A 18 0.74 -25.09 7.50
CA PRO A 18 0.86 -23.69 7.88
C PRO A 18 -0.36 -23.24 8.69
N GLY A 19 -0.11 -22.64 9.86
CA GLY A 19 -1.16 -22.05 10.72
C GLY A 19 -1.37 -20.54 10.51
N TRP A 20 -0.64 -19.95 9.56
CA TRP A 20 -0.63 -18.51 9.31
C TRP A 20 -0.82 -18.22 7.83
N ALA A 21 -1.24 -17.01 7.50
CA ALA A 21 -1.29 -16.52 6.12
C ALA A 21 -0.92 -15.04 6.05
N SER A 22 -0.47 -14.60 4.88
CA SER A 22 -0.37 -13.19 4.52
C SER A 22 -1.52 -12.84 3.57
N LEU A 23 -2.47 -12.04 4.02
CA LEU A 23 -3.65 -11.66 3.24
C LEU A 23 -3.29 -10.87 1.99
N SER A 24 -2.41 -9.87 2.12
CA SER A 24 -1.98 -9.01 1.01
C SER A 24 -1.09 -9.74 -0.02
N LEU A 25 -0.53 -10.90 0.33
CA LEU A 25 0.31 -11.68 -0.59
C LEU A 25 -0.40 -12.95 -1.10
N GLY A 26 -1.53 -13.32 -0.49
CA GLY A 26 -2.28 -14.54 -0.81
C GLY A 26 -1.62 -15.84 -0.37
N VAL A 27 -0.57 -15.82 0.47
CA VAL A 27 0.25 -17.01 0.77
C VAL A 27 0.01 -17.58 2.16
N LEU A 28 0.13 -18.91 2.28
CA LEU A 28 0.14 -19.62 3.56
C LEU A 28 1.55 -19.74 4.13
N LEU A 29 1.69 -19.58 5.43
CA LEU A 29 2.97 -19.46 6.14
C LEU A 29 3.00 -20.36 7.38
N CYS A 30 4.15 -21.00 7.61
CA CYS A 30 4.43 -21.57 8.93
C CYS A 30 4.76 -20.44 9.92
N SER A 31 4.65 -20.71 11.22
CA SER A 31 4.93 -19.72 12.28
C SER A 31 6.29 -19.03 12.11
N ARG A 32 7.31 -19.80 11.72
CA ARG A 32 8.68 -19.31 11.54
C ARG A 32 8.85 -18.36 10.36
N CYS A 33 8.13 -18.56 9.26
CA CYS A 33 8.15 -17.62 8.15
C CYS A 33 7.26 -16.42 8.44
N ALA A 34 6.11 -16.62 9.09
CA ALA A 34 5.23 -15.54 9.52
C ALA A 34 5.97 -14.52 10.42
N LEU A 35 6.84 -14.98 11.32
CA LEU A 35 7.70 -14.09 12.13
C LEU A 35 8.61 -13.20 11.28
N VAL A 36 9.25 -13.76 10.25
CA VAL A 36 10.10 -12.97 9.34
C VAL A 36 9.27 -11.95 8.58
N HIS A 37 8.06 -12.31 8.12
CA HIS A 37 7.15 -11.35 7.49
C HIS A 37 6.74 -10.23 8.45
N LEU A 38 6.54 -10.52 9.74
CA LEU A 38 6.28 -9.49 10.74
C LEU A 38 7.46 -8.52 10.90
N GLU A 39 8.70 -8.98 10.76
CA GLU A 39 9.91 -8.13 10.80
C GLU A 39 9.99 -7.17 9.60
N LEU A 40 9.39 -7.51 8.46
CA LEU A 40 9.31 -6.62 7.29
C LEU A 40 8.36 -5.42 7.53
N GLY A 41 7.35 -5.61 8.39
CA GLY A 41 6.39 -4.58 8.78
C GLY A 41 5.10 -4.57 7.95
N ARG A 42 3.99 -4.21 8.60
CA ARG A 42 2.60 -4.32 8.09
C ARG A 42 2.28 -3.48 6.85
N HIS A 43 3.11 -2.51 6.49
CA HIS A 43 2.98 -1.80 5.22
C HIS A 43 3.19 -2.72 4.00
N PHE A 44 3.61 -3.97 4.23
CA PHE A 44 3.79 -4.98 3.20
C PHE A 44 2.93 -6.27 3.44
N PRO A 45 3.20 -7.18 4.40
CA PRO A 45 2.35 -8.36 4.61
C PRO A 45 1.37 -8.18 5.78
N GLN A 46 0.06 -8.34 5.51
CA GLN A 46 -0.96 -8.43 6.56
C GLN A 46 -1.07 -9.87 7.06
N ILE A 47 -0.39 -10.17 8.17
CA ILE A 47 -0.31 -11.52 8.75
C ILE A 47 -1.55 -11.84 9.59
N VAL A 48 -2.12 -13.02 9.38
CA VAL A 48 -3.29 -13.52 10.12
C VAL A 48 -3.10 -14.98 10.56
N CYS A 49 -3.74 -15.34 11.68
CA CYS A 49 -3.80 -16.71 12.18
C CYS A 49 -5.00 -17.46 11.60
N LEU A 50 -4.78 -18.64 11.03
CA LEU A 50 -5.83 -19.43 10.37
C LEU A 50 -6.78 -20.12 11.36
N ASP A 51 -6.32 -20.41 12.58
CA ASP A 51 -7.12 -21.00 13.65
C ASP A 51 -8.14 -20.02 14.25
N LYS A 52 -8.02 -18.72 13.94
CA LYS A 52 -8.97 -17.69 14.37
C LYS A 52 -10.12 -17.52 13.38
N LYS A 53 -11.22 -16.93 13.86
CA LYS A 53 -12.35 -16.56 12.99
C LYS A 53 -11.94 -15.38 12.12
N LEU A 54 -11.48 -15.68 10.90
CA LEU A 54 -11.33 -14.69 9.83
C LEU A 54 -12.70 -14.29 9.28
N PRO A 55 -12.86 -13.05 8.81
CA PRO A 55 -13.98 -12.66 7.96
C PRO A 55 -14.19 -13.68 6.83
N PRO A 56 -15.44 -14.05 6.50
CA PRO A 56 -15.72 -15.10 5.51
C PRO A 56 -15.04 -14.87 4.16
N ARG A 57 -15.06 -13.64 3.65
CA ARG A 57 -14.45 -13.26 2.37
C ARG A 57 -12.92 -13.36 2.38
N GLN A 58 -12.27 -13.06 3.50
CA GLN A 58 -10.81 -13.22 3.62
C GLN A 58 -10.41 -14.70 3.61
N ARG A 59 -11.17 -15.56 4.30
CA ARG A 59 -10.94 -17.00 4.26
C ARG A 59 -11.15 -17.55 2.86
N GLU A 60 -12.26 -17.20 2.22
CA GLU A 60 -12.57 -17.62 0.85
C GLU A 60 -11.49 -17.14 -0.15
N LEU A 61 -11.02 -15.89 -0.03
CA LEU A 61 -9.94 -15.36 -0.85
C LEU A 61 -8.63 -16.16 -0.68
N LEU A 62 -8.23 -16.46 0.56
CA LEU A 62 -7.04 -17.28 0.84
C LEU A 62 -7.16 -18.71 0.30
N GLU A 63 -8.35 -19.31 0.40
CA GLU A 63 -8.63 -20.65 -0.15
C GLU A 63 -8.52 -20.65 -1.68
N VAL A 64 -9.07 -19.63 -2.35
CA VAL A 64 -8.96 -19.51 -3.82
C VAL A 64 -7.51 -19.26 -4.27
N LEU A 65 -6.77 -18.38 -3.60
CA LEU A 65 -5.39 -18.06 -3.97
C LEU A 65 -4.42 -19.23 -3.69
N SER A 66 -4.62 -19.96 -2.59
CA SER A 66 -3.82 -21.14 -2.26
C SER A 66 -4.05 -22.27 -3.27
N THR A 67 -5.31 -22.60 -3.58
CA THR A 67 -5.65 -23.66 -4.53
C THR A 67 -5.17 -23.38 -5.96
N ARG A 68 -5.04 -22.12 -6.35
CA ARG A 68 -4.50 -21.71 -7.65
C ARG A 68 -2.97 -21.64 -7.70
N ASN A 69 -2.27 -22.03 -6.64
CA ASN A 69 -0.81 -21.95 -6.54
C ASN A 69 -0.28 -20.54 -6.85
N ILE A 70 -0.79 -19.53 -6.14
CA ILE A 70 -0.31 -18.14 -6.24
C ILE A 70 1.21 -18.00 -6.04
N ASN A 71 1.84 -18.99 -5.40
CA ASN A 71 3.28 -19.04 -5.23
C ASN A 71 4.03 -19.10 -6.59
N SER A 72 3.38 -19.56 -7.66
CA SER A 72 3.92 -19.52 -9.03
C SER A 72 4.11 -18.08 -9.56
N VAL A 73 3.32 -17.11 -9.08
CA VAL A 73 3.52 -15.69 -9.39
C VAL A 73 4.78 -15.18 -8.69
N TRP A 74 4.91 -15.49 -7.40
CA TRP A 74 6.03 -15.06 -6.56
C TRP A 74 7.36 -15.73 -6.88
N GLU A 75 7.32 -16.94 -7.41
CA GLU A 75 8.50 -17.79 -7.67
C GLU A 75 8.62 -18.15 -9.16
N HIS A 76 8.03 -17.36 -10.06
CA HIS A 76 7.98 -17.61 -11.50
C HIS A 76 9.33 -18.02 -12.09
N TYR A 77 10.38 -17.20 -11.89
CA TYR A 77 11.72 -17.50 -12.40
C TYR A 77 12.42 -18.62 -11.63
N LEU A 78 12.04 -18.89 -10.37
CA LEU A 78 12.61 -19.99 -9.59
C LEU A 78 12.11 -21.36 -10.07
N LEU A 79 10.94 -21.39 -10.70
CA LEU A 79 10.36 -22.58 -11.35
C LEU A 79 11.01 -22.88 -12.72
N ASP A 80 11.72 -21.92 -13.33
CA ASP A 80 12.43 -22.14 -14.58
C ASP A 80 13.69 -23.00 -14.34
N SER A 81 13.77 -24.13 -15.05
CA SER A 81 14.92 -25.03 -15.06
C SER A 81 16.25 -24.35 -15.42
N ASN A 82 16.21 -23.20 -16.10
CA ASN A 82 17.40 -22.43 -16.49
C ASN A 82 17.81 -21.38 -15.45
N TYR A 83 17.16 -21.32 -14.30
CA TYR A 83 17.48 -20.36 -13.26
C TYR A 83 18.89 -20.60 -12.67
N THR A 84 19.81 -19.68 -12.94
CA THR A 84 21.18 -19.71 -12.41
C THR A 84 21.39 -18.77 -11.23
N GLY A 85 20.32 -18.17 -10.69
CA GLY A 85 20.42 -17.29 -9.53
C GLY A 85 20.74 -18.11 -8.29
N GLY A 86 21.87 -17.84 -7.63
CA GLY A 86 22.36 -18.63 -6.49
C GLY A 86 21.50 -18.58 -5.22
N CYS A 87 20.24 -18.16 -5.29
CA CYS A 87 19.30 -18.11 -4.17
C CYS A 87 18.51 -19.42 -4.08
N ARG A 88 18.73 -20.20 -3.01
CA ARG A 88 18.01 -21.45 -2.75
C ARG A 88 16.85 -21.21 -1.78
N LYS A 89 15.68 -21.79 -2.10
CA LYS A 89 14.52 -21.82 -1.21
C LYS A 89 14.86 -22.52 0.13
N PRO A 90 14.55 -21.92 1.28
CA PRO A 90 14.79 -22.51 2.60
C PRO A 90 14.11 -23.88 2.77
N SER A 91 14.73 -24.74 3.55
CA SER A 91 14.15 -26.01 4.01
C SER A 91 13.38 -25.83 5.32
N PRO A 92 12.36 -26.66 5.62
CA PRO A 92 11.70 -26.65 6.93
C PRO A 92 12.66 -26.93 8.09
N HIS A 93 13.76 -27.62 7.83
CA HIS A 93 14.75 -28.03 8.84
C HIS A 93 15.84 -26.98 9.06
N ASP A 94 15.89 -25.92 8.24
CA ASP A 94 16.84 -24.84 8.44
C ASP A 94 16.57 -24.17 9.80
N GLN A 95 17.63 -24.04 10.61
CA GLN A 95 17.55 -23.50 11.97
C GLN A 95 16.92 -22.10 11.99
N ASN A 96 16.23 -21.80 13.10
CA ASN A 96 15.17 -20.80 13.18
C ASN A 96 15.56 -19.33 12.95
N ARG A 97 16.83 -19.00 12.74
CA ARG A 97 17.30 -17.63 12.44
C ARG A 97 18.54 -17.62 11.52
N HIS A 98 18.63 -18.53 10.56
CA HIS A 98 19.71 -18.46 9.57
C HIS A 98 19.42 -17.33 8.58
N PRO A 99 20.40 -16.49 8.17
CA PRO A 99 20.21 -15.39 7.22
C PRO A 99 19.54 -15.82 5.90
N THR A 100 19.55 -17.11 5.59
CA THR A 100 18.89 -17.71 4.42
C THR A 100 17.38 -17.50 4.38
N ARG A 101 16.64 -17.61 5.51
CA ARG A 101 15.16 -17.44 5.48
C ARG A 101 14.79 -15.98 5.26
N SER A 102 15.35 -15.08 6.05
CA SER A 102 15.12 -13.64 5.90
C SER A 102 15.58 -13.13 4.55
N ALA A 103 16.78 -13.50 4.08
CA ALA A 103 17.26 -13.11 2.76
C ALA A 103 16.39 -13.65 1.63
N PHE A 104 15.87 -14.90 1.73
CA PHE A 104 14.97 -15.45 0.72
C PHE A 104 13.63 -14.71 0.70
N ILE A 105 13.04 -14.46 1.87
CA ILE A 105 11.74 -13.75 1.97
C ILE A 105 11.89 -12.30 1.47
N GLU A 106 12.98 -11.60 1.83
CA GLU A 106 13.29 -10.28 1.27
C GLU A 106 13.49 -10.33 -0.25
N ALA A 107 14.26 -11.29 -0.76
CA ALA A 107 14.48 -11.45 -2.20
C ALA A 107 13.17 -11.73 -2.95
N LYS A 108 12.29 -12.55 -2.37
CA LYS A 108 11.01 -12.96 -2.96
C LYS A 108 10.01 -11.82 -3.00
N TYR A 109 9.83 -11.13 -1.88
CA TYR A 109 8.69 -10.25 -1.70
C TYR A 109 9.05 -8.76 -1.69
N ILE A 110 10.26 -8.38 -1.28
CA ILE A 110 10.69 -6.97 -1.27
C ILE A 110 11.45 -6.64 -2.54
N MET A 111 12.37 -7.50 -2.95
CA MET A 111 13.17 -7.30 -4.17
C MET A 111 12.46 -7.82 -5.42
N LEU A 112 11.40 -8.63 -5.26
CA LEU A 112 10.62 -9.23 -6.35
C LEU A 112 11.49 -10.02 -7.35
N ASN A 113 12.60 -10.60 -6.87
CA ASN A 113 13.65 -11.18 -7.73
C ASN A 113 13.17 -12.35 -8.59
N PHE A 114 12.11 -13.04 -8.16
CA PHE A 114 11.62 -14.23 -8.84
C PHE A 114 10.28 -14.01 -9.54
N MET A 115 9.70 -12.82 -9.47
CA MET A 115 8.44 -12.50 -10.15
C MET A 115 8.66 -12.12 -11.61
N GLU A 116 7.72 -12.50 -12.47
CA GLU A 116 7.68 -12.07 -13.87
C GLU A 116 7.53 -10.55 -13.97
N ARG A 117 8.46 -9.91 -14.68
CA ARG A 117 8.44 -8.47 -14.92
C ARG A 117 7.46 -8.12 -16.04
N LEU A 118 6.84 -6.94 -15.96
CA LEU A 118 6.06 -6.41 -17.07
C LEU A 118 6.93 -6.23 -18.32
N PRO A 119 6.37 -6.40 -19.53
CA PRO A 119 7.02 -6.03 -20.78
C PRO A 119 7.53 -4.58 -20.73
N HIS A 120 8.66 -4.31 -21.39
CA HIS A 120 9.32 -2.99 -21.31
C HIS A 120 8.47 -1.85 -21.90
N ASP A 121 7.52 -2.19 -22.78
CA ASP A 121 6.58 -1.28 -23.45
C ASP A 121 5.25 -1.12 -22.70
N ALA A 122 5.01 -1.89 -21.64
CA ALA A 122 3.78 -1.80 -20.85
C ALA A 122 3.75 -0.47 -20.09
N THR A 123 2.81 0.39 -20.46
CA THR A 123 2.61 1.66 -19.76
C THR A 123 1.84 1.45 -18.46
N GLU A 124 2.08 2.29 -17.45
CA GLU A 124 1.32 2.30 -16.19
C GLU A 124 -0.20 2.37 -16.44
N LEU A 125 -0.61 3.20 -17.39
CA LEU A 125 -2.00 3.30 -17.82
C LEU A 125 -2.55 1.97 -18.34
N GLN A 126 -1.82 1.25 -19.19
CA GLN A 126 -2.25 -0.06 -19.70
C GLN A 126 -2.39 -1.08 -18.57
N THR A 127 -1.45 -1.12 -17.62
CA THR A 127 -1.51 -2.03 -16.47
C THR A 127 -2.73 -1.73 -15.59
N ASN A 128 -3.00 -0.45 -15.32
CA ASN A 128 -4.15 -0.02 -14.53
C ASN A 128 -5.47 -0.35 -15.25
N LEU A 129 -5.56 -0.09 -16.55
CA LEU A 129 -6.75 -0.44 -17.35
C LEU A 129 -6.95 -1.95 -17.43
N ARG A 130 -5.87 -2.73 -17.50
CA ARG A 130 -5.94 -4.20 -17.47
C ARG A 130 -6.50 -4.67 -16.12
N LEU A 131 -6.04 -4.12 -15.00
CA LEU A 131 -6.61 -4.40 -13.67
C LEU A 131 -8.11 -4.06 -13.63
N MET A 132 -8.49 -2.85 -14.07
CA MET A 132 -9.89 -2.41 -14.09
C MET A 132 -10.81 -3.32 -14.94
N ASN A 133 -10.27 -3.98 -15.96
CA ASN A 133 -11.00 -4.97 -16.74
C ASN A 133 -11.03 -6.34 -16.06
N THR A 134 -9.90 -6.83 -15.53
CA THR A 134 -9.79 -8.14 -14.87
C THR A 134 -10.72 -8.24 -13.66
N VAL A 135 -10.86 -7.17 -12.86
CA VAL A 135 -11.72 -7.15 -11.67
C VAL A 135 -13.22 -7.31 -11.96
N ARG A 136 -13.62 -7.25 -13.25
CA ARG A 136 -14.99 -7.55 -13.69
C ARG A 136 -15.26 -9.06 -13.74
N SER A 137 -14.23 -9.88 -13.60
CA SER A 137 -14.28 -11.35 -13.56
C SER A 137 -13.85 -11.87 -12.19
N ASN A 138 -14.03 -13.16 -11.94
CA ASN A 138 -13.62 -13.79 -10.68
C ASN A 138 -12.12 -14.17 -10.63
N ASP A 139 -11.31 -13.66 -11.57
CA ASP A 139 -9.89 -13.98 -11.64
C ASP A 139 -9.05 -13.15 -10.67
N VAL A 140 -9.11 -13.52 -9.39
CA VAL A 140 -8.40 -12.84 -8.30
C VAL A 140 -6.89 -13.06 -8.35
N GLU A 141 -6.43 -14.14 -8.98
CA GLU A 141 -4.99 -14.43 -9.15
C GLU A 141 -4.36 -13.44 -10.12
N GLU A 142 -4.98 -13.24 -11.29
CA GLU A 142 -4.51 -12.26 -12.28
C GLU A 142 -4.63 -10.83 -11.74
N SER A 143 -5.71 -10.49 -11.03
CA SER A 143 -5.83 -9.19 -10.36
C SER A 143 -4.69 -8.97 -9.36
N LEU A 144 -4.39 -9.96 -8.51
CA LEU A 144 -3.29 -9.87 -7.56
C LEU A 144 -1.96 -9.72 -8.29
N LYS A 145 -1.70 -10.54 -9.32
CA LYS A 145 -0.49 -10.42 -10.16
C LYS A 145 -0.31 -9.00 -10.71
N LEU A 146 -1.36 -8.39 -11.26
CA LEU A 146 -1.31 -7.02 -11.79
C LEU A 146 -0.99 -5.99 -10.70
N ILE A 147 -1.61 -6.11 -9.52
CA ILE A 147 -1.31 -5.25 -8.36
C ILE A 147 0.16 -5.39 -7.96
N LEU A 148 0.67 -6.61 -7.89
CA LEU A 148 2.07 -6.90 -7.55
C LEU A 148 3.06 -6.41 -8.61
N GLN A 149 2.63 -6.33 -9.87
CA GLN A 149 3.38 -5.75 -10.99
C GLN A 149 3.35 -4.22 -11.01
N GLY A 150 2.64 -3.59 -10.07
CA GLY A 150 2.61 -2.14 -9.89
C GLY A 150 1.34 -1.46 -10.41
N ALA A 151 0.26 -2.20 -10.66
CA ALA A 151 -1.04 -1.58 -10.91
C ALA A 151 -1.49 -0.79 -9.67
N ASP A 152 -1.85 0.48 -9.86
CA ASP A 152 -2.38 1.32 -8.81
C ASP A 152 -3.85 0.99 -8.56
N VAL A 153 -4.13 0.43 -7.39
CA VAL A 153 -5.49 0.12 -6.92
C VAL A 153 -6.34 1.37 -6.74
N ARG A 154 -5.71 2.54 -6.52
CA ARG A 154 -6.37 3.84 -6.37
C ARG A 154 -6.48 4.60 -7.68
N PHE A 155 -6.08 3.98 -8.80
CA PHE A 155 -6.19 4.59 -10.12
C PHE A 155 -7.64 4.97 -10.43
N VAL A 156 -7.77 6.20 -10.95
CA VAL A 156 -9.03 6.78 -11.40
C VAL A 156 -9.00 6.88 -12.91
N HIS A 157 -9.97 6.27 -13.58
CA HIS A 157 -10.04 6.28 -15.03
C HIS A 157 -10.22 7.72 -15.56
N PRO A 158 -9.41 8.21 -16.52
CA PRO A 158 -9.46 9.61 -16.97
C PRO A 158 -10.85 10.05 -17.46
N GLU A 159 -11.53 9.20 -18.23
CA GLU A 159 -12.84 9.55 -18.83
C GLU A 159 -14.02 9.33 -17.88
N THR A 160 -14.13 8.17 -17.25
CA THR A 160 -15.28 7.81 -16.41
C THR A 160 -15.13 8.25 -14.95
N GLN A 161 -13.91 8.66 -14.55
CA GLN A 161 -13.51 8.91 -13.15
C GLN A 161 -13.82 7.73 -12.20
N SER A 162 -14.06 6.54 -12.74
CA SER A 162 -14.32 5.33 -11.96
C SER A 162 -13.03 4.67 -11.48
N THR A 163 -13.11 3.93 -10.38
CA THR A 163 -12.00 3.14 -9.84
C THR A 163 -12.22 1.64 -10.08
N SER A 164 -11.17 0.83 -9.90
CA SER A 164 -11.28 -0.64 -9.94
C SER A 164 -12.35 -1.18 -8.98
N LEU A 165 -12.56 -0.51 -7.84
CA LEU A 165 -13.57 -0.90 -6.86
C LEU A 165 -15.00 -0.71 -7.39
N HIS A 166 -15.28 0.38 -8.12
CA HIS A 166 -16.58 0.58 -8.78
C HIS A 166 -16.87 -0.55 -9.77
N ASN A 167 -15.89 -0.91 -10.59
CA ASN A 167 -16.03 -1.98 -11.58
C ASN A 167 -16.29 -3.35 -10.94
N ALA A 168 -15.59 -3.66 -9.83
CA ALA A 168 -15.79 -4.89 -9.08
C ALA A 168 -17.20 -4.98 -8.46
N VAL A 169 -17.70 -3.87 -7.91
CA VAL A 169 -19.06 -3.79 -7.35
C VAL A 169 -20.13 -3.93 -8.45
N LEU A 170 -19.99 -3.21 -9.55
CA LEU A 170 -20.90 -3.29 -10.71
C LEU A 170 -20.94 -4.69 -11.33
N ALA A 171 -19.82 -5.41 -11.31
CA ALA A 171 -19.70 -6.78 -11.82
C ALA A 171 -20.01 -7.86 -10.77
N GLU A 172 -20.44 -7.47 -9.56
CA GLU A 172 -20.84 -8.38 -8.48
C GLU A 172 -19.73 -9.36 -8.07
N GLN A 173 -18.49 -8.86 -7.97
CA GLN A 173 -17.31 -9.67 -7.66
C GLN A 173 -16.85 -9.47 -6.20
N PRO A 174 -17.41 -10.18 -5.21
CA PRO A 174 -17.10 -9.96 -3.78
C PRO A 174 -15.64 -10.25 -3.42
N LEU A 175 -15.01 -11.23 -4.07
CA LEU A 175 -13.59 -11.53 -3.83
C LEU A 175 -12.65 -10.50 -4.46
N GLN A 176 -13.03 -9.89 -5.58
CA GLN A 176 -12.29 -8.77 -6.15
C GLN A 176 -12.43 -7.54 -5.26
N VAL A 177 -13.63 -7.28 -4.72
CA VAL A 177 -13.85 -6.24 -3.71
C VAL A 177 -12.95 -6.48 -2.50
N GLU A 178 -12.89 -7.70 -1.95
CA GLU A 178 -12.03 -8.02 -0.80
C GLU A 178 -10.55 -7.77 -1.11
N LEU A 179 -10.08 -8.26 -2.25
CA LEU A 179 -8.70 -8.09 -2.69
C LEU A 179 -8.33 -6.60 -2.81
N LEU A 180 -9.16 -5.81 -3.49
CA LEU A 180 -8.92 -4.38 -3.68
C LEU A 180 -8.91 -3.62 -2.34
N LEU A 181 -9.80 -3.97 -1.40
CA LEU A 181 -9.83 -3.38 -0.06
C LEU A 181 -8.56 -3.70 0.73
N ILE A 182 -8.10 -4.96 0.70
CA ILE A 182 -6.84 -5.38 1.33
C ILE A 182 -5.65 -4.57 0.78
N HIS A 183 -5.67 -4.25 -0.51
CA HIS A 183 -4.63 -3.45 -1.18
C HIS A 183 -4.86 -1.93 -1.11
N GLY A 184 -5.82 -1.46 -0.30
CA GLY A 184 -5.99 -0.03 0.00
C GLY A 184 -6.90 0.74 -0.95
N ALA A 185 -7.80 0.07 -1.67
CA ALA A 185 -8.92 0.75 -2.32
C ALA A 185 -9.78 1.46 -1.26
N ASP A 186 -10.13 2.72 -1.51
CA ASP A 186 -10.98 3.50 -0.61
C ASP A 186 -12.43 3.52 -1.16
N PRO A 187 -13.39 2.93 -0.43
CA PRO A 187 -14.80 2.95 -0.81
C PRO A 187 -15.43 4.34 -0.90
N ARG A 188 -14.79 5.37 -0.35
CA ARG A 188 -15.31 6.75 -0.31
C ARG A 188 -14.99 7.56 -1.57
N ASN A 189 -14.14 7.04 -2.44
CA ASN A 189 -13.85 7.70 -3.71
C ASN A 189 -15.12 7.76 -4.57
N GLN A 190 -15.41 8.95 -5.09
CA GLN A 190 -16.54 9.19 -5.99
C GLN A 190 -16.14 8.98 -7.45
N ASP A 191 -17.06 8.45 -8.25
CA ASP A 191 -16.94 8.36 -9.70
C ASP A 191 -17.30 9.70 -10.39
N GLY A 192 -17.33 9.71 -11.72
CA GLY A 192 -17.66 10.90 -12.51
C GLY A 192 -19.10 11.39 -12.35
N ASN A 193 -19.96 10.59 -11.74
CA ASN A 193 -21.35 10.92 -11.42
C ASN A 193 -21.52 11.34 -9.95
N GLY A 194 -20.44 11.37 -9.16
CA GLY A 194 -20.47 11.68 -7.73
C GLY A 194 -20.87 10.51 -6.82
N TYR A 195 -21.02 9.29 -7.36
CA TYR A 195 -21.39 8.12 -6.57
C TYR A 195 -20.16 7.43 -6.01
N THR A 196 -20.22 7.00 -4.75
CA THR A 196 -19.21 6.11 -4.19
C THR A 196 -19.46 4.66 -4.57
N ALA A 197 -18.46 3.79 -4.44
CA ALA A 197 -18.64 2.36 -4.64
C ALA A 197 -19.72 1.78 -3.68
N LEU A 198 -19.85 2.38 -2.50
CA LEU A 198 -20.89 2.02 -1.53
C LEU A 198 -22.29 2.40 -2.02
N ASP A 199 -22.44 3.58 -2.63
CA ASP A 199 -23.73 4.03 -3.18
C ASP A 199 -24.15 3.17 -4.36
N VAL A 200 -23.20 2.80 -5.23
CA VAL A 200 -23.44 1.86 -6.33
C VAL A 200 -23.91 0.50 -5.78
N ALA A 201 -23.28 -0.02 -4.73
CA ALA A 201 -23.69 -1.29 -4.12
C ALA A 201 -25.10 -1.20 -3.48
N LYS A 202 -25.42 -0.08 -2.82
CA LYS A 202 -26.75 0.17 -2.24
C LYS A 202 -27.83 0.24 -3.34
N ALA A 203 -27.57 1.00 -4.40
CA ALA A 203 -28.48 1.15 -5.53
C ALA A 203 -28.73 -0.20 -6.25
N ALA A 204 -27.72 -1.05 -6.32
CA ALA A 204 -27.83 -2.40 -6.87
C ALA A 204 -28.44 -3.44 -5.91
N GLY A 205 -28.81 -3.06 -4.68
CA GLY A 205 -29.38 -3.97 -3.67
C GLY A 205 -28.40 -5.01 -3.12
N ARG A 206 -27.08 -4.78 -3.24
CA ARG A 206 -26.01 -5.71 -2.84
C ARG A 206 -25.62 -5.54 -1.38
N SER A 207 -26.51 -5.97 -0.49
CA SER A 207 -26.32 -5.85 0.97
C SER A 207 -25.05 -6.52 1.49
N ASP A 208 -24.58 -7.59 0.84
CA ASP A 208 -23.35 -8.29 1.17
C ASP A 208 -22.11 -7.44 0.87
N LEU A 209 -22.05 -6.80 -0.30
CA LEU A 209 -20.97 -5.89 -0.68
C LEU A 209 -20.97 -4.60 0.16
N VAL A 210 -22.17 -4.09 0.49
CA VAL A 210 -22.32 -2.96 1.42
C VAL A 210 -21.74 -3.31 2.78
N ALA A 211 -22.12 -4.44 3.36
CA ALA A 211 -21.61 -4.89 4.65
C ALA A 211 -20.09 -5.08 4.63
N GLN A 212 -19.56 -5.66 3.54
CA GLN A 212 -18.12 -5.87 3.35
C GLN A 212 -17.35 -4.54 3.32
N MET A 213 -17.78 -3.57 2.49
CA MET A 213 -17.12 -2.27 2.39
C MET A 213 -17.28 -1.43 3.67
N SER A 214 -18.46 -1.45 4.31
CA SER A 214 -18.67 -0.79 5.60
C SER A 214 -17.80 -1.39 6.71
N SER A 215 -17.63 -2.71 6.73
CA SER A 215 -16.72 -3.37 7.67
C SER A 215 -15.27 -2.98 7.42
N ALA A 216 -14.85 -2.79 6.16
CA ALA A 216 -13.50 -2.35 5.83
C ALA A 216 -13.25 -0.89 6.25
N LEU A 217 -14.22 0.01 6.03
CA LEU A 217 -14.14 1.42 6.43
C LEU A 217 -14.00 1.58 7.96
N ASN A 218 -14.75 0.79 8.71
CA ASN A 218 -14.78 0.90 10.18
C ASN A 218 -13.73 0.02 10.88
N GLN A 219 -12.96 -0.79 10.14
CA GLN A 219 -12.03 -1.77 10.71
C GLN A 219 -11.08 -1.17 11.75
N VAL A 220 -10.48 -0.02 11.45
CA VAL A 220 -9.53 0.67 12.34
C VAL A 220 -10.24 1.08 13.63
N ALA A 221 -11.36 1.80 13.52
CA ALA A 221 -12.12 2.30 14.66
C ALA A 221 -12.65 1.14 15.53
N ASP A 222 -13.29 0.14 14.92
CA ASP A 222 -13.85 -1.02 15.61
C ASP A 222 -12.78 -1.80 16.37
N ARG A 223 -11.62 -2.00 15.75
CA ARG A 223 -10.51 -2.72 16.40
C ARG A 223 -9.97 -1.95 17.61
N LEU A 224 -9.74 -0.66 17.42
CA LEU A 224 -9.24 0.22 18.46
C LEU A 224 -10.21 0.28 19.65
N GLN A 225 -11.50 0.45 19.38
CA GLN A 225 -12.55 0.42 20.40
C GLN A 225 -12.58 -0.93 21.14
N ALA A 226 -12.51 -2.05 20.42
CA ALA A 226 -12.49 -3.38 21.03
C ALA A 226 -11.28 -3.58 21.96
N PHE A 227 -10.11 -3.05 21.58
CA PHE A 227 -8.92 -3.09 22.44
C PHE A 227 -9.11 -2.23 23.71
N ALA A 228 -9.59 -1.00 23.54
CA ALA A 228 -9.81 -0.06 24.64
C ALA A 228 -10.85 -0.58 25.65
N ALA A 229 -11.96 -1.15 25.17
CA ALA A 229 -13.01 -1.75 26.00
C ALA A 229 -12.52 -2.91 26.89
N SER A 230 -11.39 -3.54 26.53
CA SER A 230 -10.79 -4.63 27.32
C SER A 230 -9.90 -4.15 28.50
N SER A 231 -9.88 -2.85 28.78
CA SER A 231 -8.98 -2.23 29.78
C SER A 231 -9.71 -1.21 30.66
N GLU A 232 -9.29 -1.06 31.92
CA GLU A 232 -9.82 -0.03 32.83
C GLU A 232 -9.22 1.34 32.48
N ILE A 233 -10.06 2.28 32.02
CA ILE A 233 -9.61 3.59 31.52
C ILE A 233 -9.60 4.62 32.66
N ASN A 234 -8.53 5.41 32.74
CA ASN A 234 -8.49 6.58 33.61
C ASN A 234 -9.20 7.76 32.91
N GLN A 235 -10.30 8.24 33.49
CA GLN A 235 -11.16 9.28 32.91
C GLN A 235 -10.52 10.69 32.91
N ASN A 236 -9.38 10.88 33.58
CA ASN A 236 -8.69 12.18 33.70
C ASN A 236 -7.51 12.33 32.72
N ALA A 237 -7.73 12.08 31.43
CA ALA A 237 -6.71 12.30 30.40
C ALA A 237 -6.80 13.74 29.82
N PRO A 238 -5.66 14.39 29.53
CA PRO A 238 -5.64 15.74 28.95
C PRO A 238 -6.18 15.76 27.51
N THR A 239 -6.83 16.87 27.14
CA THR A 239 -7.33 17.09 25.78
C THR A 239 -6.18 17.43 24.82
N LEU A 240 -5.86 16.54 23.88
CA LEU A 240 -4.97 16.83 22.74
C LEU A 240 -5.78 17.46 21.60
N ASN A 241 -5.55 18.73 21.29
CA ASN A 241 -6.16 19.34 20.11
C ASN A 241 -5.32 18.99 18.87
N LEU A 242 -5.72 17.93 18.16
CA LEU A 242 -5.03 17.45 16.95
C LEU A 242 -5.84 17.82 15.70
N SER A 243 -5.15 18.13 14.61
CA SER A 243 -5.77 18.23 13.28
C SER A 243 -6.22 16.85 12.80
N ASP A 244 -7.19 16.81 11.89
CA ASP A 244 -7.81 15.56 11.44
C ASP A 244 -6.80 14.64 10.73
N ASP A 245 -5.89 15.21 9.95
CA ASP A 245 -4.82 14.44 9.29
C ASP A 245 -3.91 13.74 10.31
N VAL A 246 -3.51 14.46 11.36
CA VAL A 246 -2.63 13.93 12.42
C VAL A 246 -3.36 12.90 13.26
N LEU A 247 -4.64 13.13 13.55
CA LEU A 247 -5.49 12.18 14.26
C LEU A 247 -5.61 10.87 13.48
N ALA A 248 -5.94 10.95 12.18
CA ALA A 248 -6.06 9.77 11.32
C ALA A 248 -4.74 9.01 11.19
N GLU A 249 -3.59 9.71 11.09
CA GLU A 249 -2.28 9.08 11.12
C GLU A 249 -1.99 8.35 12.43
N LEU A 250 -2.31 8.98 13.56
CA LEU A 250 -2.13 8.41 14.88
C LEU A 250 -3.03 7.18 15.08
N CYS A 251 -4.30 7.22 14.65
CA CYS A 251 -5.21 6.08 14.68
C CYS A 251 -4.64 4.88 13.90
N ARG A 252 -4.06 5.11 12.72
CA ARG A 252 -3.39 4.05 11.94
C ARG A 252 -2.16 3.49 12.67
N ASP A 253 -1.34 4.35 13.27
CA ASP A 253 -0.15 3.93 14.02
C ASP A 253 -0.52 3.15 15.30
N LEU A 254 -1.61 3.53 15.99
CA LEU A 254 -2.16 2.80 17.14
C LEU A 254 -2.72 1.44 16.73
N TYR A 255 -3.43 1.39 15.60
CA TYR A 255 -3.98 0.15 15.06
C TYR A 255 -2.88 -0.85 14.71
N ASP A 256 -1.80 -0.39 14.07
CA ASP A 256 -0.61 -1.21 13.82
C ASP A 256 -0.02 -1.79 15.12
N GLU A 257 0.08 -0.98 16.19
CA GLU A 257 0.63 -1.43 17.47
C GLU A 257 -0.29 -2.45 18.19
N VAL A 258 -1.61 -2.24 18.17
CA VAL A 258 -2.59 -3.20 18.72
C VAL A 258 -2.48 -4.54 17.99
N GLU A 259 -2.46 -4.51 16.65
CA GLU A 259 -2.29 -5.70 15.83
C GLU A 259 -0.97 -6.42 16.13
N ARG A 260 0.14 -5.68 16.24
CA ARG A 260 1.45 -6.27 16.60
C ARG A 260 1.39 -7.03 17.93
N ARG A 261 0.82 -6.43 18.97
CA ARG A 261 0.70 -7.07 20.30
C ARG A 261 -0.15 -8.33 20.24
N ASP A 262 -1.28 -8.28 19.54
CA ASP A 262 -2.18 -9.42 19.43
C ASP A 262 -1.59 -10.57 18.60
N LEU A 263 -0.85 -10.26 17.54
CA LEU A 263 -0.16 -11.27 16.71
C LEU A 263 0.96 -11.97 17.49
N LEU A 264 1.79 -11.21 18.21
CA LEU A 264 2.85 -11.78 19.05
C LEU A 264 2.30 -12.65 20.18
N LYS A 265 1.20 -12.21 20.80
CA LYS A 265 0.48 -13.01 21.79
C LYS A 265 -0.05 -14.32 21.20
N GLN A 266 -0.55 -14.30 19.96
CA GLN A 266 -1.01 -15.50 19.26
C GLN A 266 0.15 -16.43 18.87
N MET A 267 1.31 -15.88 18.48
CA MET A 267 2.52 -16.64 18.18
C MET A 267 3.23 -17.18 19.42
N GLY A 268 2.98 -16.60 20.60
CA GLY A 268 3.63 -16.96 21.85
C GLY A 268 5.11 -16.54 21.90
N CYS A 269 5.45 -15.40 21.30
CA CYS A 269 6.82 -14.90 21.20
C CYS A 269 6.92 -13.38 21.42
N ASP A 270 8.12 -12.90 21.75
CA ASP A 270 8.43 -11.47 21.93
C ASP A 270 9.46 -10.95 20.90
N ASP A 271 9.62 -11.67 19.77
CA ASP A 271 10.73 -11.48 18.82
C ASP A 271 10.71 -10.14 18.08
N VAL A 272 9.54 -9.49 17.96
CA VAL A 272 9.34 -8.18 17.31
C VAL A 272 8.91 -7.14 18.36
N PRO A 273 9.84 -6.59 19.15
CA PRO A 273 9.51 -5.84 20.37
C PRO A 273 8.78 -4.51 20.10
N PHE A 274 8.87 -3.97 18.89
CA PHE A 274 8.24 -2.72 18.46
C PHE A 274 7.92 -2.75 16.97
N LEU A 275 7.13 -1.80 16.48
CA LEU A 275 6.79 -1.69 15.07
C LEU A 275 8.04 -1.57 14.17
N PRO A 276 8.17 -2.38 13.10
CA PRO A 276 9.25 -2.24 12.14
C PRO A 276 9.28 -0.89 11.44
N VAL A 277 10.47 -0.52 10.96
CA VAL A 277 10.67 0.72 10.21
C VAL A 277 9.98 0.63 8.85
N ASN A 278 9.12 1.59 8.55
CA ASN A 278 8.59 1.78 7.22
C ASN A 278 9.44 2.82 6.48
N LYS A 279 10.06 2.42 5.37
CA LYS A 279 10.93 3.28 4.55
C LYS A 279 10.19 4.46 3.90
N ALA A 280 8.86 4.37 3.75
CA ALA A 280 8.04 5.46 3.24
C ALA A 280 7.80 6.57 4.28
N PHE A 281 8.06 6.31 5.57
CA PHE A 281 7.84 7.28 6.64
C PHE A 281 9.13 7.99 7.05
N SER A 282 8.97 9.21 7.57
CA SER A 282 10.07 9.96 8.16
C SER A 282 10.68 9.22 9.36
N SER A 283 11.93 9.52 9.69
CA SER A 283 12.59 8.98 10.88
C SER A 283 11.84 9.33 12.16
N VAL A 284 11.26 10.54 12.23
CA VAL A 284 10.47 11.02 13.35
C VAL A 284 9.21 10.19 13.54
N ARG A 285 8.47 9.90 12.46
CA ARG A 285 7.26 9.07 12.51
C ARG A 285 7.58 7.61 12.84
N ASN A 286 8.66 7.06 12.30
CA ASN A 286 9.10 5.72 12.69
C ASN A 286 9.46 5.66 14.18
N GLN A 287 10.15 6.68 14.70
CA GLN A 287 10.48 6.77 16.12
C GLN A 287 9.21 6.88 17.00
N SER A 288 8.21 7.66 16.59
CA SER A 288 6.94 7.76 17.35
C SER A 288 6.20 6.43 17.38
N ARG A 289 6.07 5.76 16.22
CA ARG A 289 5.48 4.41 16.10
C ARG A 289 6.16 3.40 17.03
N GLN A 290 7.49 3.38 17.06
CA GLN A 290 8.25 2.47 17.92
C GLN A 290 8.11 2.78 19.42
N LYS A 291 7.89 4.05 19.78
CA LYS A 291 7.64 4.44 21.19
C LYS A 291 6.31 3.90 21.72
N LEU A 292 5.31 3.64 20.87
CA LEU A 292 4.03 3.05 21.29
C LEU A 292 4.20 1.70 22.01
N ALA A 293 5.23 0.94 21.65
CA ALA A 293 5.57 -0.33 22.31
C ALA A 293 5.96 -0.19 23.79
N ARG A 294 6.38 1.01 24.22
CA ARG A 294 6.73 1.30 25.62
C ARG A 294 5.51 1.55 26.51
N LEU A 295 4.36 1.87 25.91
CA LEU A 295 3.13 2.13 26.64
C LEU A 295 2.60 0.83 27.25
N SER A 296 2.23 0.88 28.52
CA SER A 296 1.45 -0.18 29.16
C SER A 296 0.11 -0.40 28.43
N LYS A 297 -0.55 -1.52 28.68
CA LYS A 297 -1.88 -1.81 28.11
C LYS A 297 -2.88 -0.68 28.46
N GLN A 298 -2.81 -0.15 29.68
CA GLN A 298 -3.70 0.90 30.16
C GLN A 298 -3.41 2.27 29.53
N GLU A 299 -2.14 2.65 29.40
CA GLU A 299 -1.76 3.90 28.73
C GLU A 299 -2.15 3.88 27.25
N LEU A 300 -1.93 2.75 26.57
CA LEU A 300 -2.33 2.58 25.17
C LEU A 300 -3.85 2.64 25.02
N ALA A 301 -4.62 1.98 25.89
CA ALA A 301 -6.08 2.02 25.86
C ALA A 301 -6.64 3.44 26.13
N THR A 302 -6.00 4.20 27.02
CA THR A 302 -6.37 5.59 27.32
C THR A 302 -6.14 6.48 26.08
N LEU A 303 -4.99 6.34 25.43
CA LEU A 303 -4.68 7.06 24.19
C LEU A 303 -5.64 6.71 23.05
N ILE A 304 -6.01 5.44 22.91
CA ILE A 304 -6.98 5.00 21.90
C ILE A 304 -8.37 5.60 22.15
N THR A 305 -8.85 5.51 23.39
CA THR A 305 -10.17 6.06 23.77
C THR A 305 -10.25 7.54 23.44
N PHE A 306 -9.16 8.26 23.68
CA PHE A 306 -9.04 9.65 23.35
C PHE A 306 -9.15 9.90 21.84
N CYS A 307 -8.36 9.21 21.02
CA CYS A 307 -8.35 9.41 19.57
C CYS A 307 -9.71 9.09 18.92
N VAL A 308 -10.31 7.94 19.27
CA VAL A 308 -11.59 7.53 18.72
C VAL A 308 -12.76 8.39 19.25
N GLY A 309 -12.67 8.85 20.50
CA GLY A 309 -13.62 9.81 21.08
C GLY A 309 -13.67 11.13 20.31
N GLN A 310 -12.54 11.60 19.79
CA GLN A 310 -12.49 12.80 18.95
C GLN A 310 -13.08 12.59 17.56
N GLU A 311 -12.81 11.44 16.92
CA GLU A 311 -13.42 11.13 15.62
C GLU A 311 -14.95 11.04 15.70
N THR A 312 -15.46 10.39 16.75
CA THR A 312 -16.91 10.23 16.97
C THR A 312 -17.63 11.53 17.35
N ALA A 313 -17.00 12.39 18.16
CA ALA A 313 -17.55 13.70 18.49
C ALA A 313 -17.64 14.62 17.27
N LYS A 314 -16.65 14.58 16.37
CA LYS A 314 -16.61 15.40 15.15
C LYS A 314 -17.56 14.89 14.05
N SER A 315 -17.69 13.56 13.89
CA SER A 315 -18.64 12.97 12.93
C SER A 315 -20.11 13.23 13.25
N ARG A 316 -20.44 13.57 14.50
CA ARG A 316 -21.80 13.99 14.90
C ARG A 316 -22.12 15.42 14.50
N VAL A 317 -21.14 16.33 14.57
CA VAL A 317 -21.33 17.75 14.20
C VAL A 317 -21.64 17.89 12.70
N THR A 318 -20.99 17.09 11.85
CA THR A 318 -21.22 17.13 10.39
C THR A 318 -22.59 16.59 9.93
N HIS A 319 -23.36 15.96 10.82
CA HIS A 319 -24.70 15.43 10.50
C HIS A 319 -25.84 16.31 11.01
N GLU A 320 -25.55 17.34 11.83
CA GLU A 320 -26.56 18.26 12.36
C GLU A 320 -26.70 19.53 11.52
N ASP A 321 -25.77 19.82 10.59
CA ASP A 321 -25.78 21.05 9.77
C ASP A 321 -26.58 20.95 8.45
N ASP A 322 -27.23 19.82 8.14
CA ASP A 322 -27.97 19.61 6.87
C ASP A 322 -29.51 19.51 7.03
N ASP A 323 -30.07 19.65 8.24
CA ASP A 323 -31.51 19.42 8.50
C ASP A 323 -32.23 20.56 9.27
N ASP A 324 -31.71 21.80 9.28
CA ASP A 324 -32.39 22.94 9.91
C ASP A 324 -32.61 24.11 8.92
N ASP A 325 -33.60 23.95 8.04
CA ASP A 325 -34.29 25.05 7.37
C ASP A 325 -35.82 24.81 7.50
N GLU A 326 -36.34 24.88 8.73
CA GLU A 326 -37.78 25.04 8.97
C GLU A 326 -38.09 26.55 9.03
N PRO A 327 -38.78 27.14 8.02
CA PRO A 327 -39.07 28.57 8.06
C PRO A 327 -40.18 28.86 9.07
N LEU A 328 -39.82 29.67 10.06
CA LEU A 328 -40.68 30.25 11.09
C LEU A 328 -41.84 31.05 10.44
N TYR A 329 -42.96 30.40 10.17
CA TYR A 329 -44.20 31.06 9.76
C TYR A 329 -44.98 31.52 10.99
N ASP A 330 -45.04 32.85 11.13
CA ASP A 330 -45.77 33.61 12.13
C ASP A 330 -47.28 33.30 12.02
N SER A 331 -47.81 32.52 12.96
CA SER A 331 -49.24 32.21 13.07
C SER A 331 -49.99 33.43 13.58
N VAL A 332 -50.59 34.18 12.64
CA VAL A 332 -51.67 35.13 12.91
C VAL A 332 -52.99 34.37 12.87
N CYS A 333 -53.80 34.60 13.89
CA CYS A 333 -55.11 34.01 14.15
C CYS A 333 -56.11 34.05 12.97
N GLY A 334 -56.91 32.99 12.89
CA GLY A 334 -58.12 32.92 12.08
C GLY A 334 -58.88 31.64 12.40
N ASP A 335 -59.92 31.77 13.22
CA ASP A 335 -60.93 30.74 13.49
C ASP A 335 -61.63 30.33 12.19
N ASP A 336 -61.94 29.05 12.03
CA ASP A 336 -63.30 28.59 11.69
C ASP A 336 -63.36 27.05 11.66
N ASP A 337 -64.41 26.55 12.31
CA ASP A 337 -64.85 25.17 12.39
C ASP A 337 -65.12 24.55 11.01
N VAL A 338 -65.00 23.22 10.89
CA VAL A 338 -66.14 22.32 10.56
C VAL A 338 -65.69 20.86 10.41
N ILE A 339 -66.40 20.01 11.14
CA ILE A 339 -66.43 18.55 11.17
C ILE A 339 -66.87 17.94 9.83
N SER A 340 -66.30 16.79 9.42
CA SER A 340 -67.08 15.66 8.87
C SER A 340 -66.27 14.37 8.70
N GLN A 341 -66.89 13.28 9.15
CA GLN A 341 -66.45 11.87 9.25
C GLN A 341 -66.59 11.11 7.91
N ALA A 342 -65.59 10.29 7.53
CA ALA A 342 -65.63 8.81 7.43
C ALA A 342 -66.08 8.23 6.05
N PRO A 343 -66.06 6.88 5.82
CA PRO A 343 -64.89 6.11 5.34
C PRO A 343 -65.22 5.13 4.17
N ALA A 344 -64.30 4.19 3.90
CA ALA A 344 -64.40 2.99 3.03
C ALA A 344 -64.01 3.21 1.54
N GLU A 345 -63.41 2.29 0.79
CA GLU A 345 -63.44 0.83 0.84
C GLU A 345 -62.30 0.23 -0.04
N LEU A 346 -61.94 -1.02 0.27
CA LEU A 346 -60.95 -1.86 -0.41
C LEU A 346 -61.41 -2.29 -1.81
N LEU A 347 -60.52 -2.30 -2.81
CA LEU A 347 -60.50 -3.35 -3.84
C LEU A 347 -59.08 -3.72 -4.26
N VAL A 348 -58.88 -5.03 -4.30
CA VAL A 348 -57.67 -5.79 -4.59
C VAL A 348 -57.71 -6.22 -6.06
N GLU A 349 -56.69 -5.91 -6.85
CA GLU A 349 -56.34 -6.69 -8.05
C GLU A 349 -54.81 -6.82 -8.19
N SER A 350 -54.36 -8.03 -8.52
CA SER A 350 -52.96 -8.41 -8.79
C SER A 350 -52.75 -8.70 -10.30
N PRO A 351 -51.57 -9.12 -10.77
CA PRO A 351 -50.59 -8.26 -11.41
C PRO A 351 -50.46 -8.54 -12.92
N ALA A 352 -50.34 -7.49 -13.75
CA ALA A 352 -49.96 -7.63 -15.15
C ALA A 352 -48.58 -7.02 -15.39
N GLN A 353 -47.71 -7.81 -16.03
CA GLN A 353 -46.35 -7.49 -16.44
C GLN A 353 -46.29 -6.17 -17.23
N ALA A 354 -45.45 -5.24 -16.77
CA ALA A 354 -45.05 -4.06 -17.53
C ALA A 354 -43.52 -4.06 -17.68
N ALA A 355 -43.07 -3.96 -18.93
CA ALA A 355 -41.67 -3.84 -19.32
C ALA A 355 -41.02 -2.55 -18.76
N PRO A 356 -39.67 -2.47 -18.69
CA PRO A 356 -38.98 -1.32 -18.10
C PRO A 356 -39.26 -0.06 -18.93
N LEU A 357 -39.75 0.99 -18.27
CA LEU A 357 -39.89 2.33 -18.86
C LEU A 357 -38.48 2.93 -19.11
N PRO A 358 -38.26 3.62 -20.24
CA PRO A 358 -37.02 4.35 -20.48
C PRO A 358 -36.89 5.55 -19.51
N PRO A 359 -35.66 5.97 -19.17
CA PRO A 359 -35.44 7.06 -18.21
C PRO A 359 -35.99 8.39 -18.74
N PRO A 360 -36.48 9.27 -17.84
CA PRO A 360 -37.07 10.56 -18.22
C PRO A 360 -36.02 11.51 -18.79
N PRO A 361 -36.38 12.40 -19.73
CA PRO A 361 -35.46 13.37 -20.31
C PRO A 361 -35.12 14.49 -19.30
N LEU A 362 -33.85 14.90 -19.30
CA LEU A 362 -33.28 15.93 -18.43
C LEU A 362 -33.95 17.30 -18.64
N PRO A 363 -34.16 18.10 -17.57
CA PRO A 363 -34.63 19.46 -17.69
C PRO A 363 -33.51 20.41 -18.18
N PRO A 364 -33.85 21.51 -18.87
CA PRO A 364 -32.87 22.42 -19.45
C PRO A 364 -32.20 23.29 -18.37
N VAL A 365 -30.88 23.45 -18.52
CA VAL A 365 -30.01 24.29 -17.69
C VAL A 365 -30.23 25.76 -18.03
N THR A 366 -30.81 26.53 -17.11
CA THR A 366 -30.66 28.00 -17.09
C THR A 366 -30.83 28.56 -15.68
N ALA A 367 -29.71 28.90 -15.04
CA ALA A 367 -29.52 30.13 -14.25
C ALA A 367 -28.02 30.28 -13.88
N PRO A 368 -27.41 31.47 -14.05
CA PRO A 368 -26.01 31.67 -13.71
C PRO A 368 -25.86 31.93 -12.20
N VAL A 369 -25.10 31.08 -11.52
CA VAL A 369 -24.68 31.29 -10.13
C VAL A 369 -23.65 32.42 -10.11
N GLN A 370 -23.91 33.48 -9.33
CA GLN A 370 -22.93 34.55 -9.08
C GLN A 370 -21.74 33.96 -8.33
N ALA A 371 -20.56 33.98 -8.96
CA ALA A 371 -19.31 33.51 -8.39
C ALA A 371 -18.83 34.46 -7.27
N LEU A 372 -18.65 33.92 -6.06
CA LEU A 372 -17.80 34.53 -5.04
C LEU A 372 -16.35 34.62 -5.57
N PRO A 373 -15.61 35.70 -5.27
CA PRO A 373 -14.24 35.84 -5.70
C PRO A 373 -13.36 34.74 -5.06
N PRO A 374 -12.42 34.14 -5.82
CA PRO A 374 -11.57 33.08 -5.31
C PRO A 374 -10.67 33.59 -4.17
N PRO A 375 -10.37 32.75 -3.16
CA PRO A 375 -9.43 33.11 -2.11
C PRO A 375 -8.04 33.39 -2.69
N PRO A 376 -7.24 34.25 -2.05
CA PRO A 376 -5.89 34.54 -2.50
C PRO A 376 -5.05 33.24 -2.54
N PRO A 377 -4.17 33.09 -3.55
CA PRO A 377 -3.38 31.87 -3.69
C PRO A 377 -2.50 31.65 -2.44
N PRO A 378 -2.33 30.40 -2.00
CA PRO A 378 -1.46 30.09 -0.88
C PRO A 378 -0.04 30.61 -1.16
N THR A 379 0.52 31.37 -0.21
CA THR A 379 1.82 32.04 -0.31
C THR A 379 3.03 31.10 -0.27
N SER A 380 2.80 29.78 -0.27
CA SER A 380 3.84 28.79 -0.53
C SER A 380 3.22 27.53 -1.10
N PRO A 381 3.81 26.94 -2.17
CA PRO A 381 3.37 25.64 -2.66
C PRO A 381 3.59 24.58 -1.56
N PRO A 382 2.69 23.59 -1.43
CA PRO A 382 2.89 22.47 -0.51
C PRO A 382 4.24 21.77 -0.80
N PRO A 383 4.92 21.24 0.23
CA PRO A 383 6.17 20.51 0.01
C PRO A 383 5.91 19.35 -0.96
N LEU A 384 6.63 19.34 -2.08
CA LEU A 384 6.54 18.27 -3.08
C LEU A 384 6.81 16.93 -2.40
N GLN A 385 5.80 16.06 -2.35
CA GLN A 385 5.98 14.70 -1.86
C GLN A 385 6.91 13.92 -2.80
N PRO A 386 7.74 13.01 -2.28
CA PRO A 386 8.56 12.16 -3.12
C PRO A 386 7.66 11.28 -4.01
N PRO A 387 8.00 11.09 -5.30
CA PRO A 387 7.26 10.21 -6.18
C PRO A 387 7.15 8.79 -5.62
N GLY A 388 6.08 8.06 -5.93
CA GLY A 388 5.86 6.69 -5.42
C GLY A 388 6.99 5.69 -5.73
N PHE A 389 7.75 5.91 -6.82
CA PHE A 389 8.91 5.10 -7.19
C PHE A 389 10.21 5.46 -6.44
N TYR A 390 10.24 6.62 -5.77
CA TYR A 390 11.45 7.18 -5.15
C TYR A 390 12.05 6.31 -4.02
N PRO A 391 11.25 5.64 -3.15
CA PRO A 391 11.80 4.72 -2.17
C PRO A 391 12.59 3.55 -2.80
N ASN A 392 12.09 3.00 -3.91
CA ASN A 392 12.78 1.94 -4.64
C ASN A 392 14.08 2.44 -5.29
N LEU A 393 14.09 3.69 -5.77
CA LEU A 393 15.32 4.34 -6.23
C LEU A 393 16.35 4.47 -5.10
N LEU A 394 15.94 4.89 -3.91
CA LEU A 394 16.85 5.01 -2.76
C LEU A 394 17.49 3.66 -2.40
N ILE A 395 16.70 2.57 -2.40
CA ILE A 395 17.24 1.23 -2.17
C ILE A 395 18.32 0.90 -3.21
N LYS A 396 18.10 1.21 -4.49
CA LYS A 396 19.12 1.01 -5.53
C LYS A 396 20.33 1.93 -5.35
N THR A 397 20.18 3.16 -4.85
CA THR A 397 21.32 4.04 -4.55
C THR A 397 22.19 3.48 -3.43
N GLU A 398 21.59 2.89 -2.39
CA GLU A 398 22.31 2.22 -1.30
C GLU A 398 23.04 0.99 -1.82
N GLU A 399 22.42 0.19 -2.69
CA GLU A 399 23.03 -0.97 -3.33
C GLU A 399 24.25 -0.60 -4.18
N ILE A 400 24.13 0.44 -5.03
CA ILE A 400 25.26 0.95 -5.81
C ILE A 400 26.36 1.47 -4.91
N THR A 401 26.01 2.18 -3.83
CA THR A 401 26.99 2.72 -2.86
C THR A 401 27.74 1.58 -2.18
N LYS A 402 27.05 0.50 -1.79
CA LYS A 402 27.65 -0.70 -1.21
C LYS A 402 28.60 -1.40 -2.18
N HIS A 403 28.18 -1.61 -3.43
CA HIS A 403 29.05 -2.21 -4.45
C HIS A 403 30.28 -1.32 -4.74
N THR A 404 30.09 0.00 -4.79
CA THR A 404 31.18 0.98 -4.98
C THR A 404 32.16 0.96 -3.80
N HIS A 405 31.67 0.85 -2.56
CA HIS A 405 32.52 0.71 -1.38
C HIS A 405 33.33 -0.59 -1.40
N ASN A 406 32.70 -1.72 -1.76
CA ASN A 406 33.40 -2.99 -1.93
C ASN A 406 34.49 -2.93 -3.00
N LEU A 407 34.23 -2.21 -4.11
CA LEU A 407 35.23 -1.96 -5.15
C LEU A 407 36.41 -1.13 -4.63
N LEU A 408 36.16 -0.11 -3.81
CA LEU A 408 37.22 0.69 -3.17
C LEU A 408 38.07 -0.14 -2.22
N LEU A 409 37.46 -1.02 -1.41
CA LEU A 409 38.20 -1.93 -0.51
C LEU A 409 39.04 -2.94 -1.31
N ALA A 410 38.50 -3.49 -2.40
CA ALA A 410 39.24 -4.36 -3.30
C ALA A 410 40.44 -3.61 -3.93
N ALA A 411 40.23 -2.34 -4.32
CA ALA A 411 41.29 -1.52 -4.90
C ALA A 411 42.41 -1.19 -3.91
N GLN A 412 42.05 -0.88 -2.65
CA GLN A 412 43.02 -0.62 -1.58
C GLN A 412 43.85 -1.85 -1.21
N SER A 413 43.26 -3.04 -1.34
CA SER A 413 43.94 -4.33 -1.13
C SER A 413 44.63 -4.87 -2.39
N GLN A 414 44.60 -4.14 -3.50
CA GLN A 414 45.16 -4.53 -4.81
C GLN A 414 44.65 -5.90 -5.30
N ASN A 415 43.42 -6.26 -4.94
CA ASN A 415 42.79 -7.52 -5.35
C ASN A 415 41.99 -7.35 -6.64
N ASP A 416 42.69 -7.50 -7.77
CA ASP A 416 42.17 -7.33 -9.14
C ASP A 416 41.18 -8.43 -9.58
N ASN A 417 41.20 -9.60 -8.95
CA ASN A 417 40.38 -10.75 -9.35
C ASN A 417 38.86 -10.50 -9.25
N CYS A 418 38.43 -9.58 -8.37
CA CYS A 418 37.02 -9.29 -8.16
C CYS A 418 36.54 -7.98 -8.82
N TYR A 419 37.43 -7.16 -9.38
CA TYR A 419 37.06 -5.86 -9.94
C TYR A 419 35.98 -5.98 -11.00
N LEU A 420 36.19 -6.84 -12.01
CA LEU A 420 35.25 -6.96 -13.13
C LEU A 420 33.87 -7.42 -12.66
N SER A 421 33.82 -8.35 -11.71
CA SER A 421 32.56 -8.82 -11.11
C SER A 421 31.83 -7.69 -10.40
N ILE A 422 32.52 -6.91 -9.57
CA ILE A 422 31.93 -5.81 -8.81
C ILE A 422 31.52 -4.66 -9.76
N CYS A 423 32.34 -4.33 -10.77
CA CYS A 423 32.00 -3.34 -11.79
C CYS A 423 30.73 -3.72 -12.57
N LYS A 424 30.56 -5.01 -12.91
CA LYS A 424 29.33 -5.53 -13.55
C LYS A 424 28.13 -5.45 -12.62
N GLN A 425 28.29 -5.70 -11.33
CA GLN A 425 27.24 -5.50 -10.32
C GLN A 425 26.84 -4.03 -10.20
N ILE A 426 27.81 -3.11 -10.12
CA ILE A 426 27.55 -1.65 -10.12
C ILE A 426 26.75 -1.25 -11.36
N ARG A 427 27.20 -1.65 -12.56
CA ARG A 427 26.51 -1.34 -13.81
C ARG A 427 25.11 -1.94 -13.85
N GLY A 428 24.94 -3.18 -13.39
CA GLY A 428 23.63 -3.83 -13.28
C GLY A 428 22.68 -3.03 -12.39
N SER A 429 23.10 -2.65 -11.18
CA SER A 429 22.28 -1.85 -10.27
C SER A 429 21.96 -0.45 -10.82
N VAL A 430 22.86 0.18 -11.59
CA VAL A 430 22.62 1.48 -12.27
C VAL A 430 21.63 1.33 -13.44
N ILE A 431 21.72 0.25 -14.21
CA ILE A 431 20.75 -0.07 -15.26
C ILE A 431 19.37 -0.32 -14.64
N GLU A 432 19.29 -1.08 -13.56
CA GLU A 432 18.04 -1.32 -12.83
C GLU A 432 17.45 -0.02 -12.26
N MET A 433 18.30 0.86 -11.72
CA MET A 433 17.90 2.20 -11.30
C MET A 433 17.30 3.02 -12.45
N SER A 434 17.81 2.85 -13.68
CA SER A 434 17.26 3.55 -14.84
C SER A 434 15.85 3.10 -15.21
N TYR A 435 15.49 1.85 -14.91
CA TYR A 435 14.14 1.31 -15.12
C TYR A 435 13.14 1.80 -14.07
N LEU A 436 13.60 2.27 -12.92
CA LEU A 436 12.74 2.80 -11.86
C LEU A 436 12.32 4.26 -12.10
N LEU A 437 12.99 4.99 -12.98
CA LEU A 437 12.61 6.36 -13.34
C LEU A 437 11.60 6.33 -14.50
N PRO A 438 10.34 6.79 -14.32
CA PRO A 438 9.35 6.78 -15.39
C PRO A 438 9.79 7.62 -16.60
N GLN A 439 9.54 7.13 -17.82
CA GLN A 439 9.86 7.86 -19.05
C GLN A 439 9.08 9.18 -19.17
N SER A 440 7.89 9.25 -18.56
CA SER A 440 7.05 10.46 -18.45
C SER A 440 7.50 11.42 -17.34
N TYR A 441 8.56 11.10 -16.58
CA TYR A 441 9.01 11.98 -15.50
C TYR A 441 9.42 13.35 -16.07
N PRO A 442 8.78 14.45 -15.62
CA PRO A 442 8.87 15.74 -16.29
C PRO A 442 10.23 16.43 -16.07
N ASP A 443 10.98 16.03 -15.04
CA ASP A 443 12.22 16.70 -14.68
C ASP A 443 13.41 16.23 -15.53
N VAL A 444 13.85 17.13 -16.42
CA VAL A 444 14.98 16.89 -17.32
C VAL A 444 16.29 16.76 -16.55
N SER A 445 16.47 17.42 -15.41
CA SER A 445 17.70 17.32 -14.61
C SER A 445 17.90 15.89 -14.06
N CYS A 446 16.81 15.23 -13.66
CA CYS A 446 16.86 13.85 -13.20
C CYS A 446 17.23 12.88 -14.31
N LYS A 447 16.66 13.07 -15.51
CA LYS A 447 16.97 12.26 -16.69
C LYS A 447 18.43 12.44 -17.13
N THR A 448 18.92 13.68 -17.16
CA THR A 448 20.32 13.98 -17.51
C THR A 448 21.29 13.37 -16.49
N ALA A 449 21.03 13.54 -15.19
CA ALA A 449 21.89 12.99 -14.14
C ALA A 449 21.93 11.45 -14.16
N LEU A 450 20.80 10.80 -14.46
CA LEU A 450 20.74 9.35 -14.64
C LEU A 450 21.55 8.89 -15.85
N GLN A 451 21.46 9.60 -16.97
CA GLN A 451 22.24 9.29 -18.18
C GLN A 451 23.74 9.42 -17.94
N GLU A 452 24.19 10.47 -17.24
CA GLU A 452 25.59 10.65 -16.85
C GLU A 452 26.09 9.53 -15.92
N LEU A 453 25.24 9.09 -14.99
CA LEU A 453 25.54 7.97 -14.10
C LEU A 453 25.66 6.64 -14.88
N LEU A 454 24.76 6.40 -15.83
CA LEU A 454 24.79 5.22 -16.71
C LEU A 454 26.09 5.20 -17.54
N ASN A 455 26.46 6.34 -18.13
CA ASN A 455 27.71 6.50 -18.87
C ASN A 455 28.94 6.24 -17.97
N SER A 456 28.93 6.75 -16.73
CA SER A 456 30.00 6.53 -15.77
C SER A 456 30.15 5.06 -15.39
N ALA A 457 29.04 4.33 -15.24
CA ALA A 457 29.04 2.91 -14.92
C ALA A 457 29.47 2.03 -16.11
N ASN A 458 29.07 2.38 -17.33
CA ASN A 458 29.53 1.71 -18.55
C ASN A 458 31.04 1.89 -18.75
N HIS A 459 31.52 3.13 -18.63
CA HIS A 459 32.94 3.45 -18.74
C HIS A 459 33.78 2.73 -17.66
N LEU A 460 33.25 2.58 -16.44
CA LEU A 460 33.91 1.82 -15.37
C LEU A 460 34.15 0.36 -15.79
N VAL A 461 33.14 -0.30 -16.37
CA VAL A 461 33.26 -1.70 -16.83
C VAL A 461 34.24 -1.81 -18.00
N GLU A 462 34.09 -0.97 -19.02
CA GLU A 462 34.97 -0.97 -20.20
C GLU A 462 36.44 -0.72 -19.81
N SER A 463 36.67 0.26 -18.94
CA SER A 463 38.01 0.55 -18.42
C SER A 463 38.55 -0.62 -17.59
N CYS A 464 37.71 -1.25 -16.77
CA CYS A 464 38.12 -2.41 -15.98
C CYS A 464 38.52 -3.59 -16.89
N GLU A 465 37.84 -3.81 -18.00
CA GLU A 465 38.16 -4.87 -18.97
C GLU A 465 39.50 -4.60 -19.69
N GLN A 466 39.80 -3.34 -19.99
CA GLN A 466 41.07 -2.92 -20.62
C GLN A 466 42.29 -2.97 -19.68
N LEU A 467 42.06 -2.87 -18.36
CA LEU A 467 43.11 -2.90 -17.33
C LEU A 467 43.52 -4.34 -16.93
N LEU A 468 42.83 -5.37 -17.44
CA LEU A 468 43.16 -6.76 -17.15
C LEU A 468 44.46 -7.16 -17.90
N GLY A 469 45.59 -7.15 -17.18
CA GLY A 469 46.92 -7.51 -17.69
C GLY A 469 48.02 -6.46 -17.51
N THR A 470 47.69 -5.30 -16.93
CA THR A 470 48.62 -4.19 -16.65
C THR A 470 49.05 -4.12 -15.17
N ASP A 471 49.91 -3.16 -14.81
CA ASP A 471 50.41 -2.98 -13.44
C ASP A 471 49.27 -2.79 -12.41
N LYS A 472 49.24 -3.66 -11.39
CA LYS A 472 48.22 -3.70 -10.33
C LYS A 472 48.10 -2.38 -9.58
N ALA A 473 49.20 -1.67 -9.36
CA ALA A 473 49.18 -0.40 -8.63
C ALA A 473 48.51 0.72 -9.43
N GLU A 474 48.71 0.75 -10.74
CA GLU A 474 48.11 1.75 -11.64
C GLU A 474 46.64 1.42 -11.94
N ASN A 475 46.32 0.13 -12.00
CA ASN A 475 44.95 -0.36 -12.10
C ASN A 475 44.13 0.05 -10.87
N ALA A 476 44.67 -0.11 -9.67
CA ALA A 476 44.00 0.29 -8.43
C ALA A 476 43.70 1.80 -8.39
N LYS A 477 44.64 2.66 -8.78
CA LYS A 477 44.42 4.12 -8.85
C LYS A 477 43.31 4.49 -9.83
N SER A 478 43.32 3.86 -11.02
CA SER A 478 42.32 4.10 -12.06
C SER A 478 40.93 3.65 -11.62
N ILE A 479 40.81 2.45 -11.03
CA ILE A 479 39.56 1.92 -10.49
C ILE A 479 39.01 2.80 -9.37
N ILE A 480 39.85 3.29 -8.46
CA ILE A 480 39.43 4.23 -7.41
C ILE A 480 38.84 5.50 -8.03
N LYS A 481 39.50 6.08 -9.05
CA LYS A 481 38.99 7.26 -9.75
C LYS A 481 37.60 7.01 -10.38
N TYR A 482 37.41 5.88 -11.05
CA TYR A 482 36.12 5.55 -11.67
C TYR A 482 35.03 5.25 -10.63
N ALA A 483 35.37 4.58 -9.53
CA ALA A 483 34.46 4.36 -8.40
C ALA A 483 33.97 5.68 -7.80
N TYR A 484 34.86 6.67 -7.64
CA TYR A 484 34.47 8.02 -7.20
C TYR A 484 33.55 8.73 -8.19
N ASN A 485 33.75 8.57 -9.50
CA ASN A 485 32.86 9.13 -10.50
C ASN A 485 31.44 8.54 -10.40
N VAL A 486 31.31 7.24 -10.19
CA VAL A 486 30.02 6.58 -9.95
C VAL A 486 29.38 7.08 -8.66
N ALA A 487 30.12 7.13 -7.54
CA ALA A 487 29.60 7.64 -6.27
C ALA A 487 29.12 9.11 -6.38
N ARG A 488 29.87 9.94 -7.11
CA ARG A 488 29.48 11.32 -7.41
C ARG A 488 28.22 11.36 -8.27
N GLY A 489 28.13 10.52 -9.31
CA GLY A 489 26.95 10.43 -10.17
C GLY A 489 25.69 10.03 -9.40
N VAL A 490 25.78 9.05 -8.49
CA VAL A 490 24.67 8.66 -7.60
C VAL A 490 24.22 9.85 -6.75
N LYS A 491 25.17 10.55 -6.12
CA LYS A 491 24.85 11.75 -5.33
C LYS A 491 24.17 12.82 -6.18
N THR A 492 24.73 13.15 -7.34
CA THR A 492 24.16 14.14 -8.28
C THR A 492 22.74 13.74 -8.67
N PHE A 493 22.51 12.47 -9.01
CA PHE A 493 21.19 11.95 -9.36
C PHE A 493 20.19 12.10 -8.21
N VAL A 494 20.52 11.66 -6.99
CA VAL A 494 19.64 11.83 -5.81
C VAL A 494 19.33 13.30 -5.54
N THR A 495 20.33 14.16 -5.63
CA THR A 495 20.16 15.61 -5.41
C THR A 495 19.46 16.34 -6.55
N SER A 496 19.24 15.68 -7.70
CA SER A 496 18.56 16.32 -8.84
C SER A 496 17.04 16.35 -8.68
N PHE A 497 16.49 15.58 -7.74
CA PHE A 497 15.05 15.50 -7.51
C PHE A 497 14.48 16.81 -6.91
N PRO A 498 13.34 17.31 -7.41
CA PRO A 498 12.71 18.56 -6.94
C PRO A 498 12.48 18.64 -5.42
N HIS A 499 11.96 17.57 -4.82
CA HIS A 499 11.68 17.50 -3.38
C HIS A 499 12.96 17.53 -2.53
N VAL A 500 14.09 17.04 -3.07
CA VAL A 500 15.41 17.10 -2.40
C VAL A 500 16.05 18.48 -2.59
N ARG A 501 16.06 19.03 -3.81
CA ARG A 501 16.61 20.38 -4.09
C ARG A 501 15.94 21.45 -3.26
N ASN A 502 14.61 21.40 -3.15
CA ASN A 502 13.85 22.38 -2.37
C ASN A 502 14.12 22.23 -0.87
N SER A 503 14.27 21.00 -0.34
CA SER A 503 14.66 20.80 1.07
C SER A 503 16.04 21.38 1.39
N GLN A 504 17.00 21.30 0.46
CA GLN A 504 18.34 21.87 0.62
C GLN A 504 18.35 23.40 0.48
N LEU A 505 17.57 23.97 -0.45
CA LEU A 505 17.40 25.43 -0.57
C LEU A 505 16.75 26.02 0.68
N THR A 506 15.73 25.35 1.22
CA THR A 506 15.02 25.80 2.43
C THR A 506 15.96 25.75 3.64
N ALA A 507 16.80 24.73 3.75
CA ALA A 507 17.83 24.62 4.81
C ALA A 507 18.93 25.69 4.70
N GLN A 508 19.30 26.11 3.48
CA GLN A 508 20.29 27.17 3.24
C GLN A 508 19.74 28.58 3.42
N LEU A 509 18.44 28.79 3.24
CA LEU A 509 17.77 30.07 3.50
C LEU A 509 17.38 30.25 4.99
N SER A 510 17.35 29.15 5.75
CA SER A 510 17.09 29.13 7.20
C SER A 510 18.35 29.21 8.07
N ALA A 511 19.54 29.18 7.48
CA ALA A 511 20.85 29.29 8.13
C ALA A 511 21.52 30.62 7.76
#